data_AF-A0A2N2Y5K5-F1
#
_entry.id   AF-A0A2N2Y5K5-F1
#
_cell.length_a   1.000
_cell.length_b   1.000
_cell.length_c   1.000
_cell.angle_alpha   90.00
_cell.angle_beta   90.00
_cell.angle_gamma   90.00
#
_symmetry.space_group_name_H-M   'P 1'
#
loop_
_entity.id
_entity.type
_entity.pdbx_description
1 polymer ?
#
loop_
_entity_poly.entity_id
_entity_poly.type
_entity_poly.pdbx_seq_one_letter_code
_entity_poly.pdbx_strand_id
1 'polypeptide(L)'
;EFIYKINGQQLREELKNHDKSIVYIFSNGCTSDLCKPISVYEDFALKNGYSLFLVMNGFASLDATLKQEVINVLFVMDNNYYNEKLNYKYTRYFENDLKNRPINEKNREYYGSLYFFQGDSLVQILKELPKDYVKDN
;
A
#
# COMPACT_ATOMS: atom_id res chain seq x y z
N GLU A 1 -15.29 10.38 -6.59
CA GLU A 1 -14.52 9.25 -6.05
C GLU A 1 -14.60 9.26 -4.53
N PHE A 2 -14.75 8.10 -3.89
CA PHE A 2 -14.75 8.01 -2.43
C PHE A 2 -13.36 7.57 -1.96
N ILE A 3 -12.73 8.38 -1.10
CA ILE A 3 -11.44 8.08 -0.47
C ILE A 3 -11.70 7.78 1.00
N TYR A 4 -11.28 6.61 1.46
CA TYR A 4 -11.53 6.16 2.83
C TYR A 4 -10.28 6.29 3.69
N LYS A 5 -10.44 6.79 4.91
CA LYS A 5 -9.37 6.76 5.91
C LYS A 5 -9.21 5.35 6.45
N ILE A 6 -7.97 4.90 6.62
CA ILE A 6 -7.66 3.58 7.18
C ILE A 6 -6.39 3.62 8.02
N ASN A 7 -6.34 2.82 9.08
CA ASN A 7 -5.11 2.53 9.83
C ASN A 7 -4.57 1.11 9.54
N GLY A 8 -3.32 0.84 9.91
CA GLY A 8 -2.68 -0.43 9.58
C GLY A 8 -3.34 -1.65 10.24
N GLN A 9 -3.96 -1.48 11.42
CA GLN A 9 -4.68 -2.57 12.09
C GLN A 9 -5.99 -2.93 11.37
N GLN A 10 -6.76 -1.93 10.95
CA GLN A 10 -7.98 -2.12 10.16
C GLN A 10 -7.67 -2.83 8.84
N LEU A 11 -6.63 -2.36 8.13
CA LEU A 11 -6.22 -3.00 6.89
C LEU A 11 -5.77 -4.44 7.12
N ARG A 12 -4.94 -4.69 8.14
CA ARG A 12 -4.48 -6.04 8.48
C ARG A 12 -5.63 -6.99 8.83
N GLU A 13 -6.67 -6.51 9.52
CA GLU A 13 -7.87 -7.32 9.77
C GLU A 13 -8.59 -7.66 8.47
N GLU A 14 -8.73 -6.68 7.56
CA GLU A 14 -9.33 -6.91 6.25
C GLU A 14 -8.53 -7.93 5.42
N LEU A 15 -7.19 -7.88 5.47
CA LEU A 15 -6.33 -8.81 4.74
C LEU A 15 -6.60 -10.29 5.06
N LYS A 16 -7.12 -10.62 6.26
CA LYS A 16 -7.51 -11.99 6.62
C LYS A 16 -8.62 -12.57 5.75
N ASN A 17 -9.41 -11.71 5.12
CA ASN A 17 -10.52 -12.10 4.25
C ASN A 17 -10.06 -12.40 2.81
N HIS A 18 -8.76 -12.32 2.51
CA HIS A 18 -8.21 -12.49 1.17
C HIS A 18 -7.09 -13.52 1.17
N ASP A 19 -7.11 -14.45 0.20
CA ASP A 19 -6.07 -15.47 0.07
C ASP A 19 -4.70 -14.85 -0.21
N LYS A 20 -4.63 -13.90 -1.15
CA LYS A 20 -3.42 -13.18 -1.53
C LYS A 20 -3.72 -11.71 -1.74
N SER A 21 -2.89 -10.84 -1.16
CA SER A 21 -3.09 -9.40 -1.26
C SER A 21 -1.79 -8.64 -1.54
N ILE A 22 -1.91 -7.51 -2.22
CA ILE A 22 -0.85 -6.52 -2.37
C ILE A 22 -1.35 -5.23 -1.73
N VAL A 23 -0.60 -4.72 -0.75
CA VAL A 23 -0.78 -3.36 -0.25
C VAL A 23 0.27 -2.47 -0.91
N TYR A 24 -0.18 -1.53 -1.73
CA TYR A 24 0.69 -0.55 -2.36
C TYR A 24 0.58 0.79 -1.62
N ILE A 25 1.65 1.19 -0.95
CA ILE A 25 1.76 2.47 -0.24
C ILE A 25 2.45 3.49 -1.13
N PHE A 26 1.80 4.60 -1.45
CA PHE A 26 2.35 5.58 -2.38
C PHE A 26 2.08 7.04 -2.02
N SER A 27 2.91 7.92 -2.56
CA SER A 27 2.70 9.37 -2.56
C SER A 27 2.04 9.77 -3.87
N ASN A 28 0.99 10.60 -3.82
CA ASN A 28 0.37 11.10 -5.05
C ASN A 28 1.35 11.96 -5.84
N GLY A 29 1.29 11.85 -7.17
CA GLY A 29 2.18 12.59 -8.07
C GLY A 29 3.65 12.19 -7.95
N CYS A 30 3.95 10.98 -7.48
CA CYS A 30 5.31 10.46 -7.48
C CYS A 30 5.89 10.45 -8.90
N THR A 31 7.08 11.04 -9.07
CA THR A 31 7.78 11.17 -10.36
C THR A 31 9.03 10.29 -10.46
N SER A 32 9.32 9.47 -9.44
CA SER A 32 10.44 8.53 -9.50
C SER A 32 10.15 7.43 -10.52
N ASP A 33 11.18 6.93 -11.21
CA ASP A 33 11.06 5.79 -12.14
C ASP A 33 10.49 4.52 -11.50
N LEU A 34 10.56 4.42 -10.16
CA LEU A 34 10.00 3.34 -9.36
C LEU A 34 8.47 3.42 -9.23
N CYS A 35 7.88 4.59 -9.45
CA CYS A 35 6.44 4.81 -9.39
C CYS A 35 5.85 4.61 -10.79
N LYS A 36 5.23 3.45 -11.01
CA LYS A 36 4.51 3.16 -12.25
C LYS A 36 3.09 3.75 -12.20
N PRO A 37 2.42 3.94 -13.35
CA PRO A 37 0.99 4.26 -13.36
C PRO A 37 0.19 3.24 -12.54
N ILE A 38 -0.89 3.68 -11.87
CA ILE A 38 -1.71 2.82 -11.02
C ILE A 38 -2.22 1.58 -11.77
N SER A 39 -2.62 1.76 -13.03
CA SER A 39 -3.07 0.67 -13.91
C SER A 39 -2.08 -0.49 -14.03
N VAL A 40 -0.77 -0.25 -13.90
CA VAL A 40 0.25 -1.30 -13.92
C VAL A 40 0.11 -2.24 -12.73
N TYR A 41 -0.19 -1.70 -11.54
CA TYR A 41 -0.41 -2.49 -10.33
C TYR A 41 -1.76 -3.20 -10.36
N GLU A 42 -2.80 -2.54 -10.89
CA GLU A 42 -4.13 -3.13 -11.06
C GLU A 42 -4.09 -4.33 -12.01
N ASP A 43 -3.45 -4.17 -13.18
CA ASP A 43 -3.23 -5.25 -14.14
C ASP A 43 -2.44 -6.40 -13.54
N PHE A 44 -1.37 -6.11 -12.79
CA PHE A 44 -0.56 -7.14 -12.16
C PHE A 44 -1.37 -7.93 -11.14
N ALA A 45 -2.12 -7.24 -10.27
CA ALA A 45 -2.92 -7.87 -9.24
C ALA A 45 -4.01 -8.76 -9.86
N LEU A 46 -4.72 -8.25 -10.86
CA LEU A 46 -5.75 -9.00 -11.59
C LEU A 46 -5.18 -10.25 -12.27
N LYS A 47 -4.08 -10.12 -13.02
CA LYS A 47 -3.45 -11.23 -13.75
C LYS A 47 -2.96 -12.35 -12.82
N ASN A 48 -2.57 -12.01 -11.59
CA ASN A 48 -1.96 -12.94 -10.64
C ASN A 48 -2.88 -13.34 -9.48
N GLY A 49 -4.16 -12.92 -9.51
CA GLY A 49 -5.15 -13.27 -8.49
C GLY A 49 -4.86 -12.67 -7.12
N TYR A 50 -4.33 -11.44 -7.07
CA TYR A 50 -4.18 -10.68 -5.83
C TYR A 50 -5.32 -9.69 -5.65
N SER A 51 -5.79 -9.54 -4.41
CA SER A 51 -6.55 -8.35 -3.99
C SER A 51 -5.60 -7.16 -3.84
N LEU A 52 -5.90 -6.03 -4.49
CA LEU A 52 -5.05 -4.83 -4.45
C LEU A 52 -5.64 -3.77 -3.50
N PHE A 53 -4.80 -3.30 -2.58
CA PHE A 53 -5.11 -2.19 -1.67
C PHE A 53 -4.22 -1.00 -1.98
N LEU A 54 -4.81 0.05 -2.55
CA LEU A 54 -4.14 1.31 -2.87
C LEU A 54 -4.19 2.25 -1.66
N VAL A 55 -3.05 2.49 -1.02
CA VAL A 55 -2.97 3.30 0.21
C VAL A 55 -2.09 4.52 -0.02
N MET A 56 -2.74 5.68 -0.11
CA MET A 56 -2.06 6.97 -0.16
C MET A 56 -1.51 7.34 1.22
N ASN A 57 -0.27 7.80 1.26
CA ASN A 57 0.31 8.33 2.49
C ASN A 57 -0.16 9.76 2.82
N GLY A 58 -1.14 10.32 2.10
CA GLY A 58 -1.70 11.64 2.38
C GLY A 58 -2.46 12.21 1.19
N PHE A 59 -2.92 13.45 1.32
CA PHE A 59 -3.71 14.15 0.29
C PHE A 59 -2.91 15.11 -0.59
N ALA A 60 -1.62 15.33 -0.29
CA ALA A 60 -0.78 16.19 -1.12
C ALA A 60 -0.78 15.66 -2.56
N SER A 61 -0.95 16.55 -3.54
CA SER A 61 -0.99 16.23 -4.98
C SER A 61 -2.06 15.22 -5.42
N LEU A 62 -3.19 15.13 -4.69
CA LEU A 62 -4.27 14.17 -4.97
C LEU A 62 -4.74 14.17 -6.44
N ASP A 63 -4.83 15.34 -7.08
CA ASP A 63 -5.26 15.45 -8.48
C ASP A 63 -4.41 14.63 -9.45
N ALA A 64 -3.12 14.41 -9.13
CA ALA A 64 -2.25 13.58 -9.95
C ALA A 64 -2.61 12.08 -9.89
N THR A 65 -3.21 11.64 -8.79
CA THR A 65 -3.74 10.28 -8.65
C THR A 65 -5.09 10.16 -9.33
N LEU A 66 -6.01 11.11 -9.10
CA LEU A 66 -7.36 11.07 -9.68
C LEU A 66 -7.37 11.17 -11.21
N LYS A 67 -6.36 11.81 -11.81
CA LYS A 67 -6.18 11.86 -13.27
C LYS A 67 -5.79 10.52 -13.91
N GLN A 68 -5.41 9.50 -13.13
CA GLN A 68 -5.02 8.19 -13.65
C GLN A 68 -6.21 7.24 -13.85
N GLU A 69 -7.46 7.71 -13.68
CA GLU A 69 -8.68 6.93 -13.87
C GLU A 69 -8.67 5.62 -13.06
N VAL A 70 -8.38 5.74 -11.76
CA VAL A 70 -8.26 4.59 -10.85
C VAL A 70 -9.60 3.85 -10.75
N ILE A 71 -9.57 2.53 -10.92
CA ILE A 71 -10.79 1.69 -10.82
C ILE A 71 -10.97 1.09 -9.43
N ASN A 72 -9.88 0.94 -8.67
CA ASN A 72 -9.92 0.41 -7.30
C ASN A 72 -10.25 1.48 -6.26
N VAL A 73 -10.68 1.02 -5.08
CA VAL A 73 -10.92 1.89 -3.93
C VAL A 73 -9.59 2.51 -3.48
N LEU A 74 -9.58 3.84 -3.33
CA LEU A 74 -8.46 4.57 -2.77
C LEU A 74 -8.61 4.71 -1.25
N PHE A 75 -7.58 4.29 -0.54
CA PHE A 75 -7.44 4.54 0.88
C PHE A 75 -6.41 5.64 1.15
N VAL A 76 -6.57 6.33 2.26
CA VAL A 76 -5.57 7.27 2.80
C VAL A 76 -5.26 6.93 4.24
N MET A 77 -4.00 7.04 4.65
CA MET A 77 -3.60 6.77 6.02
C MET A 77 -4.31 7.72 7.00
N ASP A 78 -4.92 7.15 8.04
CA ASP A 78 -5.56 7.93 9.10
C ASP A 78 -4.51 8.50 10.07
N ASN A 79 -3.97 9.66 9.73
CA ASN A 79 -3.01 10.37 10.55
C ASN A 79 -3.60 10.83 11.91
N ASN A 80 -4.93 10.95 12.03
CA ASN A 80 -5.59 11.33 13.28
C ASN A 80 -5.57 10.16 14.28
N TYR A 81 -5.80 8.93 13.80
CA TYR A 81 -5.66 7.72 14.61
C TYR A 81 -4.27 7.64 15.26
N TYR A 82 -3.24 8.04 14.51
CA TYR A 82 -1.85 8.06 14.97
C TYR A 82 -1.47 9.27 15.83
N ASN A 83 -2.34 10.27 15.97
CA ASN A 83 -2.05 11.55 16.60
C ASN A 83 -0.73 12.18 16.08
N GLU A 84 -0.49 12.11 14.77
CA GLU A 84 0.76 12.55 14.15
C GLU A 84 0.48 13.28 12.83
N LYS A 85 1.22 14.36 12.59
CA LYS A 85 1.06 15.23 11.41
C LYS A 85 2.19 15.04 10.40
N LEU A 86 3.35 14.59 10.85
CA LEU A 86 4.51 14.38 10.00
C LEU A 86 4.33 13.12 9.16
N ASN A 87 4.23 13.31 7.84
CA ASN A 87 3.99 12.25 6.85
C ASN A 87 4.88 11.03 7.02
N TYR A 88 6.20 11.21 7.06
CA TYR A 88 7.14 10.10 7.22
C TYR A 88 6.94 9.33 8.55
N LYS A 89 6.45 9.98 9.61
CA LYS A 89 6.22 9.32 10.90
C LYS A 89 4.95 8.51 10.92
N TYR A 90 3.81 9.09 10.53
CA TYR A 90 2.55 8.32 10.52
C TYR A 90 2.57 7.25 9.43
N THR A 91 3.32 7.44 8.34
CA THR A 91 3.58 6.37 7.36
C THR A 91 4.31 5.20 8.01
N ARG A 92 5.39 5.46 8.76
CA ARG A 92 6.08 4.41 9.53
C ARG A 92 5.15 3.74 10.56
N TYR A 93 4.30 4.51 11.22
CA TYR A 93 3.34 3.97 12.20
C TYR A 93 2.31 3.04 11.54
N PHE A 94 1.78 3.46 10.39
CA PHE A 94 0.91 2.64 9.56
C PHE A 94 1.60 1.35 9.13
N GLU A 95 2.83 1.42 8.62
CA GLU A 95 3.59 0.24 8.22
C GLU A 95 3.86 -0.70 9.40
N ASN A 96 4.21 -0.16 10.57
CA ASN A 96 4.44 -0.97 11.76
C ASN A 96 3.16 -1.69 12.20
N ASP A 97 2.03 -0.99 12.24
CA ASP A 97 0.72 -1.61 12.49
C ASP A 97 0.40 -2.70 11.47
N LEU A 98 0.56 -2.41 10.19
CA LEU A 98 0.31 -3.36 9.11
C LEU A 98 1.17 -4.64 9.26
N LYS A 99 2.40 -4.49 9.74
CA LYS A 99 3.36 -5.58 10.00
C LYS A 99 3.23 -6.22 11.38
N ASN A 100 2.26 -5.79 12.19
CA ASN A 100 2.09 -6.21 13.59
C ASN A 100 3.35 -6.00 14.45
N ARG A 101 3.99 -4.84 14.30
CA ARG A 101 5.17 -4.41 15.06
C ARG A 101 4.81 -3.29 16.05
N PRO A 102 5.64 -3.05 17.08
CA PRO A 102 5.47 -1.87 17.93
C PRO A 102 5.41 -0.60 17.09
N ILE A 103 4.37 0.20 17.28
CA ILE A 103 4.11 1.41 16.50
C ILE A 103 5.32 2.35 16.39
N ASN A 104 6.08 2.51 17.49
CA ASN A 104 7.24 3.40 17.56
C ASN A 104 8.57 2.76 17.14
N GLU A 105 8.56 1.52 16.64
CA GLU A 105 9.76 0.86 16.13
C GLU A 105 10.36 1.68 14.98
N LYS A 106 11.64 2.04 15.11
CA LYS A 106 12.38 2.74 14.05
C LYS A 106 13.08 1.71 13.20
N ASN A 107 12.63 1.53 11.96
CA ASN A 107 13.41 0.83 10.96
C ASN A 107 14.18 1.85 10.12
N ARG A 108 15.49 1.63 9.94
CA ARG A 108 16.36 2.52 9.14
C ARG A 108 16.47 2.07 7.69
N GLU A 109 16.03 0.86 7.38
CA GLU A 109 16.12 0.28 6.05
C GLU A 109 14.78 0.37 5.31
N TYR A 110 14.83 0.88 4.09
CA TYR A 110 13.67 0.95 3.19
C TYR A 110 13.62 -0.28 2.29
N TYR A 111 12.66 -1.17 2.56
CA TYR A 111 12.48 -2.41 1.81
C TYR A 111 11.61 -2.24 0.56
N GLY A 112 10.78 -1.19 0.49
CA GLY A 112 9.90 -0.94 -0.64
C GLY A 112 8.51 -0.47 -0.22
N SER A 113 7.64 -0.28 -1.22
CA SER A 113 6.28 0.21 -1.08
C SER A 113 5.21 -0.83 -1.42
N LEU A 114 5.63 -2.00 -1.91
CA LEU A 114 4.76 -3.11 -2.28
C LEU A 114 4.86 -4.20 -1.23
N TYR A 115 3.81 -4.37 -0.44
CA TYR A 115 3.75 -5.36 0.62
C TYR A 115 2.85 -6.51 0.19
N PHE A 116 3.39 -7.72 0.12
CA PHE A 116 2.66 -8.91 -0.31
C PHE A 116 2.25 -9.74 0.88
N PHE A 117 0.98 -10.15 0.92
CA PHE A 117 0.39 -10.90 2.02
C PHE A 117 -0.28 -12.18 1.54
N GLN A 118 -0.29 -13.18 2.42
CA GLN A 118 -1.18 -14.35 2.36
C GLN A 118 -2.01 -14.36 3.65
N GLY A 119 -3.33 -14.11 3.54
CA GLY A 119 -4.12 -13.67 4.70
C GLY A 119 -3.53 -12.40 5.31
N ASP A 120 -3.30 -12.39 6.62
CA ASP A 120 -2.63 -11.28 7.34
C ASP A 120 -1.11 -11.46 7.49
N SER A 121 -0.54 -12.54 6.95
CA SER A 121 0.88 -12.84 7.06
C SER A 121 1.67 -12.14 5.95
N LEU A 122 2.60 -11.26 6.34
CA LEU A 122 3.51 -10.60 5.40
C LEU A 122 4.50 -11.62 4.82
N VAL A 123 4.50 -11.76 3.49
CA VAL A 123 5.36 -12.68 2.75
C VAL A 123 6.63 -11.97 2.27
N GLN A 124 6.50 -10.78 1.67
CA GLN A 124 7.63 -10.04 1.12
C GLN A 124 7.32 -8.54 0.98
N ILE A 125 8.36 -7.72 0.91
CA ILE A 125 8.28 -6.30 0.59
C ILE A 125 9.19 -6.04 -0.61
N LEU A 126 8.67 -5.41 -1.66
CA LEU A 126 9.40 -5.11 -2.89
C LEU A 126 9.37 -3.62 -3.22
N LYS A 127 10.45 -3.15 -3.87
CA LYS A 127 10.53 -1.78 -4.41
C LYS A 127 9.83 -1.66 -5.77
N GLU A 128 9.80 -2.75 -6.53
CA GLU A 128 9.21 -2.83 -7.86
C GLU A 128 8.45 -4.15 -8.01
N LEU A 129 7.47 -4.18 -8.92
CA LEU A 129 6.79 -5.43 -9.26
C LEU A 129 7.79 -6.43 -9.86
N PRO A 130 7.66 -7.73 -9.58
CA PRO A 130 8.45 -8.77 -10.23
C PRO A 130 8.31 -8.69 -11.75
N LYS A 131 9.43 -8.77 -12.48
CA LYS A 131 9.44 -8.67 -13.95
C LYS A 131 8.75 -9.87 -14.61
N ASP A 132 8.72 -11.01 -13.93
CA ASP A 132 8.11 -12.25 -14.40
C ASP A 132 7.43 -12.95 -13.22
N TYR A 133 6.09 -12.89 -13.14
CA TYR A 133 5.33 -13.94 -12.45
C TYR A 133 4.68 -14.79 -13.55
N VAL A 134 5.49 -15.68 -14.11
CA VAL A 134 4.99 -16.80 -14.91
C VAL A 134 4.40 -17.78 -13.90
N LYS A 135 3.14 -18.17 -14.09
CA LYS A 135 2.54 -19.32 -13.39
C LYS A 135 3.49 -20.51 -13.52
N ASP A 136 4.01 -21.02 -12.41
CA ASP A 136 4.49 -22.40 -12.39
C ASP A 136 3.30 -23.32 -12.73
N ASN A 137 3.60 -24.29 -13.60
CA ASN A 137 2.69 -25.15 -14.36
C ASN A 137 1.56 -25.81 -13.55
#